data_AF-U5CSB7-F1
#
_entry.id   AF-U5CSB7-F1
#
_cell.length_a   1.000
_cell.length_b   1.000
_cell.length_c   1.000
_cell.angle_alpha   90.00
_cell.angle_beta   90.00
_cell.angle_gamma   90.00
#
_symmetry.space_group_name_H-M   'P 1'
#
loop_
_entity.id
_entity.type
_entity.pdbx_description
1 polymer ?
#
loop_
_entity_poly.entity_id
_entity_poly.type
_entity_poly.pdbx_seq_one_letter_code
_entity_poly.pdbx_strand_id
1 'polypeptide(L)'
;MARKFSDRTMAICGEILSELFSDGELQNFLSRFGLLDIYRRLPQGTGKLKRIQEVIAYLNQLNNTENKDKIWDDIVIETVKTIKQIEERAPVSSLVMEKIRKLEECLALDGYQIENGKIIKALPAPTETIHIRDRLEQKLLDLGWFVPLQHLQDARENYAEERWAAANASIRSFLQAIFDNIAEAMPNFPKEELVPGGARRQFLETIGFLTKEEAELVRALFKILATKGSHPGLSDESDCSSRILMSIGIAWRFLSRFLEKRGNFS
;
A
#
# COMPACT_ATOMS: atom_id res chain seq x y z
N MET A 1 15.62 13.22 5.79
CA MET A 1 14.59 12.30 5.22
C MET A 1 14.38 11.15 6.20
N ALA A 2 13.17 10.58 6.34
CA ALA A 2 12.98 9.35 7.12
C ALA A 2 13.43 8.13 6.29
N ARG A 3 14.01 7.11 6.95
CA ARG A 3 14.40 5.82 6.33
C ARG A 3 13.27 5.22 5.51
N LYS A 4 13.59 4.66 4.34
CA LYS A 4 12.60 3.99 3.48
C LYS A 4 12.33 2.55 3.91
N PHE A 5 13.36 1.86 4.39
CA PHE A 5 13.27 0.43 4.72
C PHE A 5 13.37 0.20 6.23
N SER A 6 12.59 -0.76 6.73
CA SER A 6 12.53 -1.08 8.15
C SER A 6 13.76 -1.81 8.67
N ASP A 7 13.91 -1.87 10.00
CA ASP A 7 14.90 -2.69 10.71
C ASP A 7 14.82 -4.16 10.33
N ARG A 8 13.61 -4.66 10.06
CA ARG A 8 13.38 -6.04 9.63
C ARG A 8 13.98 -6.30 8.26
N THR A 9 13.76 -5.39 7.31
CA THR A 9 14.33 -5.46 5.96
C THR A 9 15.87 -5.46 6.01
N MET A 10 16.46 -4.55 6.78
CA MET A 10 17.92 -4.48 6.96
C MET A 10 18.49 -5.75 7.59
N ALA A 11 17.83 -6.32 8.60
CA ALA A 11 18.28 -7.55 9.24
C ALA A 11 18.35 -8.73 8.25
N ILE A 12 17.34 -8.89 7.41
CA ILE A 12 17.33 -9.94 6.37
C ILE A 12 18.42 -9.70 5.33
N CYS A 13 18.65 -8.44 4.91
CA CYS A 13 19.80 -8.13 4.05
C CYS A 13 21.12 -8.57 4.68
N GLY A 14 21.30 -8.34 5.98
CA GLY A 14 22.49 -8.77 6.71
C GLY A 14 22.68 -10.29 6.74
N GLU A 15 21.60 -11.05 6.92
CA GLU A 15 21.63 -12.51 6.83
C GLU A 15 22.04 -12.98 5.43
N ILE A 16 21.43 -12.43 4.38
CA ILE A 16 21.72 -12.79 2.98
C ILE A 16 23.17 -12.48 2.63
N LEU A 17 23.66 -11.29 2.97
CA LEU A 17 25.06 -10.90 2.75
C LEU A 17 26.01 -11.84 3.50
N SER A 18 25.66 -12.24 4.72
CA SER A 18 26.49 -13.17 5.50
C SER A 18 26.62 -14.55 4.87
N GLU A 19 25.62 -15.00 4.10
CA GLU A 19 25.64 -16.29 3.40
C GLU A 19 26.31 -16.18 2.04
N LEU A 20 25.97 -15.14 1.26
CA LEU A 20 26.43 -14.99 -0.12
C LEU A 20 27.91 -14.59 -0.23
N PHE A 21 28.41 -13.78 0.71
CA PHE A 21 29.74 -13.19 0.59
C PHE A 21 30.78 -13.91 1.44
N SER A 22 31.98 -14.05 0.91
CA SER A 22 33.19 -14.26 1.71
C SER A 22 33.46 -13.06 2.64
N ASP A 23 34.31 -13.25 3.65
CA ASP A 23 34.69 -12.16 4.56
C ASP A 23 35.36 -10.99 3.79
N GLY A 24 36.17 -11.29 2.77
CA GLY A 24 36.79 -10.27 1.91
C GLY A 24 35.77 -9.49 1.07
N GLU A 25 34.75 -10.16 0.53
CA GLU A 25 33.67 -9.49 -0.21
C GLU A 25 32.81 -8.61 0.69
N LEU A 26 32.52 -9.04 1.93
CA LEU A 26 31.83 -8.18 2.92
C LEU A 26 32.64 -6.94 3.26
N GLN A 27 33.95 -7.07 3.43
CA GLN A 27 34.83 -5.92 3.67
C GLN A 27 34.79 -4.93 2.50
N ASN A 28 34.87 -5.43 1.26
CA ASN A 28 34.75 -4.60 0.06
C ASN A 28 33.36 -3.96 -0.09
N PHE A 29 32.31 -4.67 0.29
CA PHE A 29 30.95 -4.16 0.26
C PHE A 29 30.78 -2.99 1.24
N LEU A 30 31.17 -3.20 2.50
CA LEU A 30 30.98 -2.24 3.58
C LEU A 30 31.95 -1.04 3.51
N SER A 31 33.10 -1.19 2.85
CA SER A 31 34.03 -0.06 2.63
C SER A 31 33.41 1.03 1.76
N ARG A 32 32.55 0.67 0.78
CA ARG A 32 31.81 1.62 -0.07
C ARG A 32 30.87 2.54 0.72
N PHE A 33 30.49 2.11 1.92
CA PHE A 33 29.62 2.85 2.84
C PHE A 33 30.38 3.47 4.02
N GLY A 34 31.71 3.34 4.06
CA GLY A 34 32.53 3.82 5.19
C GLY A 34 32.35 3.02 6.48
N LEU A 35 31.91 1.76 6.39
CA LEU A 35 31.57 0.91 7.56
C LEU A 35 32.61 -0.20 7.84
N LEU A 36 33.73 -0.19 7.11
CA LEU A 36 34.77 -1.23 7.22
C LEU A 36 35.38 -1.32 8.63
N ASP A 37 35.68 -0.18 9.24
CA ASP A 37 36.30 -0.15 10.57
C ASP A 37 35.36 -0.70 11.65
N ILE A 38 34.05 -0.47 11.48
CA ILE A 38 33.03 -1.01 12.37
C ILE A 38 32.93 -2.53 12.20
N TYR A 39 32.91 -3.02 10.96
CA TYR A 39 32.89 -4.45 10.66
C TYR A 39 34.12 -5.19 11.23
N ARG A 40 35.30 -4.56 11.20
CA ARG A 40 36.56 -5.11 11.71
C ARG A 40 36.78 -4.92 13.22
N ARG A 41 35.92 -4.18 13.92
CA ARG A 41 36.08 -3.87 15.34
C ARG A 41 36.06 -5.12 16.22
N LEU A 42 35.28 -6.12 15.85
CA LEU A 42 35.18 -7.37 16.62
C LEU A 42 36.38 -8.30 16.35
N PRO A 43 36.79 -9.13 17.32
CA PRO A 43 37.96 -10.00 17.19
C PRO A 43 37.93 -10.92 15.97
N GLN A 44 39.13 -11.31 15.51
CA GLN A 44 39.32 -12.37 14.52
C GLN A 44 38.67 -13.68 15.02
N GLY A 45 37.96 -14.37 14.13
CA GLY A 45 37.15 -15.56 14.47
C GLY A 45 35.69 -15.28 14.84
N THR A 46 35.28 -14.02 14.99
CA THR A 46 33.86 -13.67 15.12
C THR A 46 33.12 -13.93 13.80
N GLY A 47 31.98 -14.62 13.86
CA GLY A 47 31.18 -14.96 12.67
C GLY A 47 30.68 -13.73 11.88
N LYS A 48 30.60 -13.87 10.56
CA LYS A 48 30.19 -12.81 9.61
C LYS A 48 28.90 -12.10 10.03
N LEU A 49 27.85 -12.85 10.37
CA LEU A 49 26.56 -12.29 10.75
C LEU A 49 26.65 -11.41 12.00
N LYS A 50 27.41 -11.84 13.02
CA LYS A 50 27.57 -11.05 14.25
C LYS A 50 28.32 -9.73 13.99
N ARG A 51 29.28 -9.73 13.07
CA ARG A 51 29.96 -8.49 12.62
C ARG A 51 29.01 -7.56 11.85
N ILE A 52 28.14 -8.11 11.00
CA ILE A 52 27.11 -7.30 10.31
C ILE A 52 26.10 -6.71 11.30
N GLN A 53 25.68 -7.48 12.31
CA GLN A 53 24.79 -6.99 13.36
C GLN A 53 25.41 -5.83 14.16
N GLU A 54 26.72 -5.86 14.42
CA GLU A 54 27.44 -4.73 15.03
C GLU A 54 27.40 -3.48 14.14
N VAL A 55 27.54 -3.64 12.83
CA VAL A 55 27.39 -2.54 11.87
C VAL A 55 25.98 -1.95 11.89
N ILE A 56 24.94 -2.80 11.93
CA ILE A 56 23.55 -2.36 12.03
C ILE A 56 23.31 -1.62 13.35
N ALA A 57 23.81 -2.15 14.47
CA ALA A 57 23.71 -1.52 15.78
C ALA A 57 24.39 -0.14 15.81
N TYR A 58 25.58 -0.03 15.22
CA TYR A 58 26.28 1.24 15.08
C TYR A 58 25.46 2.27 14.28
N LEU A 59 24.89 1.88 13.13
CA LEU A 59 24.04 2.76 12.33
C LEU A 59 22.81 3.27 13.10
N ASN A 60 22.24 2.45 13.99
CA ASN A 60 21.12 2.85 14.83
C ASN A 60 21.50 3.90 15.89
N GLN A 61 22.72 3.85 16.41
CA GLN A 61 23.22 4.76 17.44
C GLN A 61 23.70 6.13 16.92
N LEU A 62 23.84 6.31 15.60
CA LEU A 62 24.28 7.59 15.03
C LEU A 62 23.25 8.71 15.25
N ASN A 63 23.73 9.87 15.72
CA ASN A 63 22.90 11.07 15.93
C ASN A 63 22.61 11.84 14.63
N ASN A 64 23.45 11.68 13.60
CA ASN A 64 23.26 12.32 12.29
C ASN A 64 22.27 11.53 11.44
N THR A 65 20.99 11.92 11.50
CA THR A 65 19.88 11.18 10.91
C THR A 65 19.90 11.15 9.39
N GLU A 66 20.27 12.24 8.71
CA GLU A 66 20.16 12.29 7.25
C GLU A 66 21.19 11.42 6.54
N ASN A 67 22.44 11.41 7.02
CA ASN A 67 23.49 10.60 6.41
C ASN A 67 23.32 9.10 6.73
N LYS A 68 22.92 8.76 7.97
CA LYS A 68 22.73 7.35 8.35
C LYS A 68 21.57 6.70 7.62
N ASP A 69 20.47 7.43 7.42
CA ASP A 69 19.27 6.92 6.76
C ASP A 69 19.53 6.66 5.27
N LYS A 70 20.35 7.51 4.64
CA LYS A 70 20.80 7.27 3.27
C LYS A 70 21.69 6.03 3.16
N ILE A 71 22.70 5.90 4.02
CA ILE A 71 23.59 4.72 4.03
C ILE A 71 22.77 3.44 4.24
N TRP A 72 21.79 3.50 5.14
CA TRP A 72 20.86 2.41 5.39
C TRP A 72 20.11 2.00 4.12
N ASP A 73 19.47 2.96 3.45
CA ASP A 73 18.73 2.70 2.23
C ASP A 73 19.64 2.17 1.10
N ASP A 74 20.84 2.74 0.95
CA ASP A 74 21.79 2.34 -0.08
C ASP A 74 22.31 0.91 0.12
N ILE A 75 22.49 0.45 1.38
CA ILE A 75 22.87 -0.94 1.69
C ILE A 75 21.79 -1.92 1.24
N VAL A 76 20.51 -1.64 1.52
CA VAL A 76 19.39 -2.50 1.11
C VAL A 76 19.30 -2.57 -0.42
N ILE A 77 19.37 -1.42 -1.09
CA ILE A 77 19.36 -1.32 -2.55
C ILE A 77 20.51 -2.11 -3.18
N GLU A 78 21.71 -1.96 -2.65
CA GLU A 78 22.91 -2.61 -3.19
C GLU A 78 22.91 -4.12 -2.91
N THR A 79 22.30 -4.56 -1.81
CA THR A 79 22.08 -5.98 -1.51
C THR A 79 21.16 -6.61 -2.57
N VAL A 80 20.04 -5.97 -2.92
CA VAL A 80 19.12 -6.48 -3.95
C VAL A 80 19.79 -6.58 -5.32
N LYS A 81 20.58 -5.57 -5.72
CA LYS A 81 21.36 -5.64 -6.97
C LYS A 81 22.37 -6.80 -6.94
N THR A 82 23.03 -6.99 -5.82
CA THR A 82 24.03 -8.05 -5.63
C THR A 82 23.40 -9.43 -5.78
N ILE A 83 22.24 -9.65 -5.16
CA ILE A 83 21.47 -10.91 -5.30
C ILE A 83 21.26 -11.22 -6.77
N LYS A 84 20.75 -10.24 -7.54
CA LYS A 84 20.49 -10.42 -8.97
C LYS A 84 21.74 -10.77 -9.77
N GLN A 85 22.85 -10.07 -9.52
CA GLN A 85 24.13 -10.34 -10.18
C GLN A 85 24.68 -11.74 -9.88
N ILE A 86 24.45 -12.26 -8.67
CA ILE A 86 24.85 -13.61 -8.31
C ILE A 86 23.95 -14.64 -8.99
N GLU A 87 22.63 -14.46 -8.93
CA GLU A 87 21.65 -15.34 -9.57
C GLU A 87 21.88 -15.48 -11.08
N GLU A 88 22.31 -14.39 -11.74
CA GLU A 88 22.65 -14.40 -13.18
C GLU A 88 23.92 -15.21 -13.50
N ARG A 89 24.83 -15.35 -12.53
CA ARG A 89 26.09 -16.08 -12.70
C ARG A 89 25.96 -17.55 -12.34
N ALA A 90 25.20 -17.86 -11.29
CA ALA A 90 25.03 -19.21 -10.80
C ALA A 90 23.72 -19.36 -9.99
N PRO A 91 23.13 -20.56 -9.95
CA PRO A 91 22.02 -20.85 -9.06
C PRO A 91 22.41 -20.63 -7.59
N VAL A 92 21.59 -19.89 -6.86
CA VAL A 92 21.77 -19.72 -5.41
C VAL A 92 21.18 -20.92 -4.65
N SER A 93 21.69 -21.18 -3.44
CA SER A 93 21.24 -22.31 -2.63
C SER A 93 19.79 -22.15 -2.16
N SER A 94 19.11 -23.25 -1.84
CA SER A 94 17.73 -23.23 -1.33
C SER A 94 17.57 -22.41 -0.04
N LEU A 95 18.58 -22.45 0.84
CA LEU A 95 18.62 -21.65 2.06
C LEU A 95 18.63 -20.15 1.76
N VAL A 96 19.41 -19.73 0.75
CA VAL A 96 19.47 -18.33 0.33
C VAL A 96 18.16 -17.92 -0.35
N MET A 97 17.57 -18.79 -1.19
CA MET A 97 16.25 -18.54 -1.80
C MET A 97 15.16 -18.29 -0.76
N GLU A 98 15.15 -19.03 0.36
CA GLU A 98 14.19 -18.79 1.44
C GLU A 98 14.36 -17.40 2.06
N LYS A 99 15.61 -16.96 2.26
CA LYS A 99 15.91 -15.62 2.79
C LYS A 99 15.54 -14.52 1.79
N ILE A 100 15.77 -14.74 0.49
CA ILE A 100 15.34 -13.81 -0.57
C ILE A 100 13.81 -13.64 -0.54
N ARG A 101 13.06 -14.74 -0.39
CA ARG A 101 11.59 -14.68 -0.29
C ARG A 101 11.13 -13.88 0.94
N LYS A 102 11.80 -14.06 2.09
CA LYS A 102 11.57 -13.23 3.29
C LYS A 102 11.92 -11.76 3.08
N LEU A 103 12.95 -11.46 2.28
CA LEU A 103 13.30 -10.08 1.92
C LEU A 103 12.18 -9.45 1.08
N GLU A 104 11.65 -10.16 0.09
CA GLU A 104 10.52 -9.70 -0.72
C GLU A 104 9.28 -9.39 0.13
N GLU A 105 8.95 -10.27 1.09
CA GLU A 105 7.85 -10.05 2.04
C GLU A 105 8.07 -8.78 2.90
N CYS A 106 9.30 -8.56 3.39
CA CYS A 106 9.61 -7.38 4.20
C CYS A 106 9.56 -6.09 3.37
N LEU A 107 10.08 -6.13 2.14
CA LEU A 107 9.98 -5.02 1.20
C LEU A 107 8.52 -4.69 0.87
N ALA A 108 7.66 -5.70 0.69
CA ALA A 108 6.24 -5.50 0.43
C ALA A 108 5.54 -4.78 1.60
N LEU A 109 5.88 -5.13 2.85
CA LEU A 109 5.39 -4.42 4.04
C LEU A 109 5.90 -2.97 4.11
N ASP A 110 7.11 -2.72 3.62
CA ASP A 110 7.68 -1.38 3.49
C ASP A 110 7.11 -0.59 2.26
N GLY A 111 6.26 -1.20 1.44
CA GLY A 111 5.63 -0.60 0.25
C GLY A 111 6.47 -0.69 -1.04
N TYR A 112 7.36 -1.67 -1.11
CA TYR A 112 8.28 -1.89 -2.23
C TYR A 112 8.23 -3.32 -2.76
N GLN A 113 8.67 -3.52 -4.00
CA GLN A 113 8.86 -4.83 -4.61
C GLN A 113 10.18 -4.88 -5.38
N ILE A 114 10.69 -6.09 -5.62
CA ILE A 114 11.89 -6.29 -6.44
C ILE A 114 11.47 -6.57 -7.88
N GLU A 115 11.96 -5.78 -8.81
CA GLU A 115 11.81 -6.03 -10.25
C GLU A 115 13.17 -5.89 -10.93
N ASN A 116 13.63 -6.96 -11.61
CA ASN A 116 14.90 -6.99 -12.35
C ASN A 116 16.11 -6.47 -11.54
N GLY A 117 16.24 -6.92 -10.28
CA GLY A 117 17.33 -6.51 -9.38
C GLY A 117 17.28 -5.06 -8.91
N LYS A 118 16.12 -4.39 -9.08
CA LYS A 118 15.86 -3.04 -8.59
C LYS A 118 14.71 -3.06 -7.61
N ILE A 119 14.79 -2.21 -6.60
CA ILE A 119 13.67 -1.93 -5.70
C ILE A 119 12.83 -0.84 -6.34
N ILE A 120 11.58 -1.16 -6.62
CA ILE A 120 10.57 -0.22 -7.10
C ILE A 120 9.46 -0.10 -6.07
N LYS A 121 8.68 0.99 -6.10
CA LYS A 121 7.45 1.04 -5.31
C LYS A 121 6.56 -0.11 -5.73
N ALA A 122 6.04 -0.85 -4.76
CA ALA A 122 5.04 -1.86 -5.04
C ALA A 122 3.85 -1.16 -5.69
N LEU A 123 3.33 -1.76 -6.75
CA LEU A 123 1.94 -1.48 -7.10
C LEU A 123 1.09 -2.05 -5.98
N PRO A 124 -0.02 -1.40 -5.59
CA PRO A 124 -1.31 -2.06 -5.65
C PRO A 124 -1.46 -3.51 -5.24
N ALA A 125 -0.78 -4.09 -4.23
CA ALA A 125 -0.93 -5.53 -4.02
C ALA A 125 -2.40 -5.84 -3.70
N PRO A 126 -2.95 -7.04 -3.98
CA PRO A 126 -4.30 -7.38 -3.54
C PRO A 126 -4.53 -7.13 -2.03
N THR A 127 -3.47 -7.22 -1.23
CA THR A 127 -3.39 -6.81 0.19
C THR A 127 -3.51 -5.31 0.41
N GLU A 128 -3.10 -4.45 -0.52
CA GLU A 128 -3.35 -3.00 -0.44
C GLU A 128 -4.83 -2.66 -0.61
N THR A 129 -5.63 -3.46 -1.34
CA THR A 129 -7.09 -3.30 -1.34
C THR A 129 -7.66 -3.52 0.07
N ILE A 130 -7.15 -4.53 0.79
CA ILE A 130 -7.50 -4.79 2.20
C ILE A 130 -7.11 -3.57 3.04
N HIS A 131 -5.90 -3.03 2.88
CA HIS A 131 -5.46 -1.85 3.62
C HIS A 131 -6.23 -0.57 3.26
N ILE A 132 -6.63 -0.38 2.00
CA ILE A 132 -7.46 0.75 1.58
C ILE A 132 -8.85 0.62 2.20
N ARG A 133 -9.45 -0.58 2.20
CA ARG A 133 -10.73 -0.82 2.86
C ARG A 133 -10.65 -0.53 4.35
N ASP A 134 -9.66 -1.07 5.06
CA ASP A 134 -9.52 -0.86 6.51
C ASP A 134 -9.30 0.63 6.84
N ARG A 135 -8.49 1.33 6.04
CA ARG A 135 -8.33 2.80 6.16
C ARG A 135 -9.63 3.52 5.88
N LEU A 136 -10.40 3.07 4.89
CA LEU A 136 -11.68 3.69 4.54
C LEU A 136 -12.69 3.49 5.68
N GLU A 137 -12.81 2.28 6.23
CA GLU A 137 -13.63 2.00 7.41
C GLU A 137 -13.24 2.91 8.59
N GLN A 138 -11.93 3.03 8.89
CA GLN A 138 -11.46 3.92 9.95
C GLN A 138 -11.81 5.39 9.67
N LYS A 139 -11.65 5.87 8.43
CA LYS A 139 -12.01 7.26 8.07
C LYS A 139 -13.50 7.51 8.17
N LEU A 140 -14.34 6.55 7.80
CA LEU A 140 -15.78 6.68 7.98
C LEU A 140 -16.17 6.71 9.45
N LEU A 141 -15.52 5.90 10.28
CA LEU A 141 -15.70 5.94 11.73
C LEU A 141 -15.29 7.29 12.32
N ASP A 142 -14.11 7.80 11.97
CA ASP A 142 -13.60 9.11 12.41
C ASP A 142 -14.55 10.27 12.03
N LEU A 143 -15.24 10.15 10.88
CA LEU A 143 -16.21 11.13 10.40
C LEU A 143 -17.63 10.95 10.97
N GLY A 144 -17.90 9.85 11.68
CA GLY A 144 -19.26 9.48 12.11
C GLY A 144 -20.19 9.09 10.96
N TRP A 145 -19.63 8.66 9.82
CA TRP A 145 -20.38 8.30 8.61
C TRP A 145 -20.80 6.83 8.65
N PHE A 146 -21.72 6.50 9.55
CA PHE A 146 -22.12 5.10 9.83
C PHE A 146 -22.89 4.42 8.69
N VAL A 147 -23.64 5.17 7.88
CA VAL A 147 -24.41 4.60 6.75
C VAL A 147 -23.50 3.99 5.67
N PRO A 148 -22.52 4.72 5.09
CA PRO A 148 -21.57 4.08 4.16
C PRO A 148 -20.72 3.00 4.84
N LEU A 149 -20.38 3.15 6.13
CA LEU A 149 -19.63 2.13 6.86
C LEU A 149 -20.38 0.80 6.90
N GLN A 150 -21.67 0.83 7.27
CA GLN A 150 -22.51 -0.35 7.31
C GLN A 150 -22.60 -1.02 5.94
N HIS A 151 -22.86 -0.26 4.88
CA HIS A 151 -22.95 -0.82 3.52
C HIS A 151 -21.65 -1.44 3.03
N LEU A 152 -20.49 -0.91 3.44
CA LEU A 152 -19.19 -1.51 3.12
C LEU A 152 -18.99 -2.84 3.85
N GLN A 153 -19.40 -2.91 5.12
CA GLN A 153 -19.37 -4.13 5.91
C GLN A 153 -20.34 -5.18 5.37
N ASP A 154 -21.56 -4.78 5.02
CA ASP A 154 -22.56 -5.64 4.37
C ASP A 154 -22.03 -6.20 3.04
N ALA A 155 -21.34 -5.39 2.24
CA ALA A 155 -20.75 -5.83 0.98
C ALA A 155 -19.68 -6.90 1.21
N ARG A 156 -18.83 -6.73 2.25
CA ARG A 156 -17.80 -7.69 2.64
C ARG A 156 -18.41 -9.01 3.12
N GLU A 157 -19.43 -8.95 3.97
CA GLU A 157 -20.11 -10.14 4.51
C GLU A 157 -20.83 -10.90 3.40
N ASN A 158 -21.60 -10.21 2.57
CA ASN A 158 -22.28 -10.85 1.44
C ASN A 158 -21.28 -11.43 0.42
N TYR A 159 -20.13 -10.80 0.19
CA TYR A 159 -19.10 -11.36 -0.69
C TYR A 159 -18.49 -12.63 -0.08
N ALA A 160 -18.17 -12.63 1.22
CA ALA A 160 -17.62 -13.79 1.91
C ALA A 160 -18.59 -14.98 1.96
N GLU A 161 -19.90 -14.71 1.93
CA GLU A 161 -20.97 -15.72 1.86
C GLU A 161 -21.40 -16.08 0.43
N GLU A 162 -20.64 -15.65 -0.58
CA GLU A 162 -20.93 -15.90 -2.01
C GLU A 162 -22.29 -15.35 -2.48
N ARG A 163 -22.86 -14.37 -1.76
CA ARG A 163 -24.11 -13.68 -2.09
C ARG A 163 -23.84 -12.51 -3.02
N TRP A 164 -23.37 -12.80 -4.24
CA TRP A 164 -22.89 -11.81 -5.21
C TRP A 164 -23.87 -10.67 -5.50
N ALA A 165 -25.16 -10.99 -5.67
CA ALA A 165 -26.18 -9.97 -5.91
C ALA A 165 -26.37 -9.02 -4.71
N ALA A 166 -26.32 -9.55 -3.49
CA ALA A 166 -26.44 -8.75 -2.27
C ALA A 166 -25.17 -7.92 -2.00
N ALA A 167 -24.00 -8.47 -2.28
CA ALA A 167 -22.73 -7.75 -2.22
C ALA A 167 -22.71 -6.57 -3.20
N ASN A 168 -23.19 -6.80 -4.44
CA ASN A 168 -23.33 -5.75 -5.45
C ASN A 168 -24.33 -4.66 -5.07
N ALA A 169 -25.46 -5.03 -4.47
CA ALA A 169 -26.42 -4.07 -3.96
C ALA A 169 -25.79 -3.21 -2.84
N SER A 170 -25.09 -3.86 -1.91
CA SER A 170 -24.43 -3.20 -0.78
C SER A 170 -23.31 -2.26 -1.22
N ILE A 171 -22.45 -2.68 -2.15
CA ILE A 171 -21.34 -1.81 -2.63
C ILE A 171 -21.85 -0.60 -3.42
N ARG A 172 -22.96 -0.75 -4.16
CA ARG A 172 -23.61 0.37 -4.83
C ARG A 172 -24.16 1.38 -3.81
N SER A 173 -24.84 0.90 -2.77
CA SER A 173 -25.36 1.73 -1.68
C SER A 173 -24.23 2.42 -0.91
N PHE A 174 -23.13 1.71 -0.64
CA PHE A 174 -21.91 2.28 -0.08
C PHE A 174 -21.40 3.46 -0.90
N LEU A 175 -21.16 3.26 -2.20
CA LEU A 175 -20.61 4.32 -3.05
C LEU A 175 -21.56 5.52 -3.15
N GLN A 176 -22.88 5.28 -3.20
CA GLN A 176 -23.87 6.35 -3.17
C GLN A 176 -23.79 7.15 -1.86
N ALA A 177 -23.79 6.46 -0.72
CA ALA A 177 -23.70 7.09 0.59
C ALA A 177 -22.41 7.90 0.79
N ILE A 178 -21.29 7.48 0.19
CA ILE A 178 -20.05 8.28 0.16
C ILE A 178 -20.29 9.64 -0.50
N PHE A 179 -20.82 9.65 -1.73
CA PHE A 179 -21.05 10.92 -2.44
C PHE A 179 -22.14 11.76 -1.78
N ASP A 180 -23.17 11.13 -1.22
CA ASP A 180 -24.23 11.81 -0.49
C ASP A 180 -23.69 12.51 0.77
N ASN A 181 -22.84 11.84 1.54
CA ASN A 181 -22.22 12.41 2.73
C ASN A 181 -21.19 13.49 2.39
N ILE A 182 -20.40 13.31 1.32
CA ILE A 182 -19.49 14.35 0.82
C ILE A 182 -20.29 15.60 0.45
N ALA A 183 -21.39 15.45 -0.31
CA ALA A 183 -22.26 16.57 -0.67
C ALA A 183 -22.85 17.28 0.54
N GLU A 184 -23.38 16.53 1.51
CA GLU A 184 -23.93 17.08 2.76
C GLU A 184 -22.90 17.86 3.58
N ALA A 185 -21.63 17.47 3.50
CA ALA A 185 -20.55 18.12 4.23
C ALA A 185 -19.96 19.35 3.50
N MET A 186 -20.42 19.66 2.28
CA MET A 186 -19.95 20.85 1.55
C MET A 186 -20.63 22.13 2.05
N PRO A 187 -19.95 23.28 1.99
CA PRO A 187 -20.57 24.57 2.27
C PRO A 187 -21.80 24.82 1.40
N ASN A 188 -22.84 25.43 1.99
CA ASN A 188 -24.09 25.81 1.33
C ASN A 188 -24.86 24.63 0.69
N PHE A 189 -24.70 23.41 1.19
CA PHE A 189 -25.49 22.28 0.72
C PHE A 189 -27.00 22.51 0.93
N PRO A 190 -27.83 22.53 -0.14
CA PRO A 190 -29.26 22.80 -0.03
C PRO A 190 -30.02 21.54 0.36
N LYS A 191 -29.99 21.23 1.67
CA LYS A 191 -30.48 19.96 2.23
C LYS A 191 -31.94 19.66 1.93
N GLU A 192 -32.78 20.69 1.87
CA GLU A 192 -34.23 20.54 1.64
C GLU A 192 -34.60 20.35 0.15
N GLU A 193 -33.67 20.62 -0.76
CA GLU A 193 -33.92 20.61 -2.21
C GLU A 193 -33.35 19.37 -2.91
N LEU A 194 -32.27 18.77 -2.38
CA LEU A 194 -31.53 17.72 -3.06
C LEU A 194 -31.75 16.33 -2.47
N VAL A 195 -32.54 15.53 -3.20
CA VAL A 195 -32.72 14.10 -2.92
C VAL A 195 -31.38 13.33 -3.02
N PRO A 196 -31.15 12.34 -2.14
CA PRO A 196 -29.97 11.46 -2.20
C PRO A 196 -29.72 10.85 -3.59
N GLY A 197 -28.46 10.64 -3.93
CA GLY A 197 -28.02 10.01 -5.16
C GLY A 197 -27.68 10.99 -6.29
N GLY A 198 -28.42 10.92 -7.39
CA GLY A 198 -28.05 11.61 -8.64
C GLY A 198 -27.95 13.13 -8.50
N ALA A 199 -28.90 13.75 -7.81
CA ALA A 199 -28.97 15.19 -7.64
C ALA A 199 -27.79 15.73 -6.80
N ARG A 200 -27.39 15.00 -5.75
CA ARG A 200 -26.23 15.38 -4.92
C ARG A 200 -24.90 15.24 -5.66
N ARG A 201 -24.75 14.25 -6.54
CA ARG A 201 -23.58 14.16 -7.44
C ARG A 201 -23.53 15.31 -8.45
N GLN A 202 -24.68 15.73 -8.97
CA GLN A 202 -24.76 16.90 -9.85
C GLN A 202 -24.39 18.18 -9.09
N PHE A 203 -24.83 18.33 -7.84
CA PHE A 203 -24.40 19.44 -6.99
C PHE A 203 -22.87 19.48 -6.81
N LEU A 204 -22.23 18.33 -6.54
CA LEU A 204 -20.77 18.23 -6.41
C LEU A 204 -20.01 18.65 -7.69
N GLU A 205 -20.59 18.40 -8.86
CA GLU A 205 -20.08 18.91 -10.14
C GLU A 205 -20.27 20.42 -10.25
N THR A 206 -21.46 20.94 -9.94
CA THR A 206 -21.78 22.37 -10.00
C THR A 206 -20.85 23.21 -9.13
N ILE A 207 -20.51 22.74 -7.92
CA ILE A 207 -19.60 23.47 -7.01
C ILE A 207 -18.11 23.23 -7.33
N GLY A 208 -17.80 22.47 -8.38
CA GLY A 208 -16.43 22.18 -8.80
C GLY A 208 -15.66 21.22 -7.87
N PHE A 209 -16.36 20.44 -7.04
CA PHE A 209 -15.72 19.35 -6.30
C PHE A 209 -15.34 18.19 -7.23
N LEU A 210 -16.25 17.85 -8.15
CA LEU A 210 -16.01 16.96 -9.29
C LEU A 210 -15.74 17.82 -10.52
N THR A 211 -14.68 17.48 -11.29
CA THR A 211 -14.59 17.99 -12.66
C THR A 211 -15.68 17.35 -13.54
N LYS A 212 -15.90 17.90 -14.74
CA LYS A 212 -16.86 17.34 -15.69
C LYS A 212 -16.52 15.87 -16.03
N GLU A 213 -15.25 15.58 -16.27
CA GLU A 213 -14.74 14.24 -16.60
C GLU A 213 -14.93 13.28 -15.42
N GLU A 214 -14.71 13.75 -14.19
CA GLU A 214 -14.92 12.97 -12.98
C GLU A 214 -16.40 12.69 -12.72
N ALA A 215 -17.28 13.66 -12.96
CA ALA A 215 -18.72 13.48 -12.87
C ALA A 215 -19.21 12.47 -13.93
N GLU A 216 -18.69 12.53 -15.15
CA GLU A 216 -18.97 11.55 -16.20
C GLU A 216 -18.49 10.13 -15.82
N LEU A 217 -17.27 10.01 -15.30
CA LEU A 217 -16.72 8.75 -14.78
C LEU A 217 -17.62 8.15 -13.68
N VAL A 218 -17.99 8.95 -12.68
CA VAL A 218 -18.84 8.50 -11.57
C VAL A 218 -20.22 8.09 -12.09
N ARG A 219 -20.82 8.85 -13.01
CA ARG A 219 -22.09 8.48 -13.65
C ARG A 219 -21.98 7.16 -14.41
N ALA A 220 -20.90 6.94 -15.15
CA ALA A 220 -20.65 5.69 -15.86
C ALA A 220 -20.50 4.51 -14.89
N LEU A 221 -19.76 4.69 -13.79
CA LEU A 221 -19.62 3.67 -12.75
C LEU A 221 -20.97 3.31 -12.13
N PHE A 222 -21.81 4.29 -11.78
CA PHE A 222 -23.16 3.98 -11.27
C PHE A 222 -24.02 3.21 -12.27
N LYS A 223 -23.83 3.40 -13.58
CA LYS A 223 -24.49 2.57 -14.61
C LYS A 223 -23.97 1.13 -14.59
N ILE A 224 -22.65 0.94 -14.45
CA ILE A 224 -22.03 -0.38 -14.31
C ILE A 224 -22.51 -1.09 -13.03
N LEU A 225 -22.64 -0.35 -11.92
CA LEU A 225 -23.16 -0.90 -10.67
C LEU A 225 -24.68 -1.16 -10.72
N ALA A 226 -25.39 -0.51 -11.65
CA ALA A 226 -26.83 -0.64 -11.82
C ALA A 226 -27.26 -1.72 -12.81
N THR A 227 -26.36 -2.23 -13.65
CA THR A 227 -26.70 -3.34 -14.54
C THR A 227 -27.06 -4.54 -13.68
N LYS A 228 -28.30 -5.03 -13.88
CA LYS A 228 -28.64 -6.42 -13.59
C LYS A 228 -27.53 -7.23 -14.25
N GLY A 229 -26.82 -8.04 -13.46
CA GLY A 229 -25.75 -8.90 -13.97
C GLY A 229 -26.17 -9.53 -15.29
N SER A 230 -25.24 -9.61 -16.24
CA SER A 230 -25.48 -10.18 -17.56
C SER A 230 -26.17 -11.54 -17.38
N HIS A 231 -27.49 -11.55 -17.59
CA HIS A 231 -28.49 -12.56 -17.21
C HIS A 231 -29.07 -12.53 -15.78
N PRO A 232 -30.41 -12.57 -15.63
CA PRO A 232 -31.08 -12.87 -14.36
C PRO A 232 -30.66 -14.27 -13.93
N GLY A 233 -29.70 -14.37 -13.01
CA GLY A 233 -29.29 -15.66 -12.46
C GLY A 233 -27.91 -15.68 -11.83
N LEU A 234 -26.90 -15.00 -12.39
CA LEU A 234 -25.52 -15.16 -11.90
C LEU A 234 -24.72 -13.87 -12.13
N SER A 235 -24.66 -12.98 -11.15
CA SER A 235 -23.41 -12.23 -10.98
C SER A 235 -22.40 -13.25 -10.49
N ASP A 236 -21.25 -13.34 -11.14
CA ASP A 236 -20.18 -14.23 -10.71
C ASP A 236 -19.19 -13.48 -9.80
N GLU A 237 -18.29 -14.23 -9.17
CA GLU A 237 -17.29 -13.68 -8.27
C GLU A 237 -16.42 -12.62 -8.96
N SER A 238 -16.11 -12.78 -10.25
CA SER A 238 -15.25 -11.87 -11.01
C SER A 238 -15.94 -10.51 -11.25
N ASP A 239 -17.21 -10.52 -11.65
CA ASP A 239 -18.03 -9.31 -11.79
C ASP A 239 -18.21 -8.61 -10.44
N CYS A 240 -18.53 -9.36 -9.39
CA CYS A 240 -18.72 -8.83 -8.05
C CYS A 240 -17.43 -8.20 -7.49
N SER A 241 -16.31 -8.91 -7.57
CA SER A 241 -15.00 -8.43 -7.10
C SER A 241 -14.56 -7.18 -7.86
N SER A 242 -14.74 -7.16 -9.19
CA SER A 242 -14.42 -5.99 -10.02
C SER A 242 -15.23 -4.76 -9.58
N ARG A 243 -16.53 -4.91 -9.30
CA ARG A 243 -17.41 -3.84 -8.80
C ARG A 243 -16.97 -3.33 -7.43
N ILE A 244 -16.56 -4.24 -6.53
CA ILE A 244 -16.00 -3.88 -5.23
C ILE A 244 -14.72 -3.07 -5.37
N LEU A 245 -13.76 -3.53 -6.17
CA LEU A 245 -12.48 -2.86 -6.38
C LEU A 245 -12.65 -1.45 -6.96
N MET A 246 -13.47 -1.31 -8.01
CA MET A 246 -13.76 -0.01 -8.61
C MET A 246 -14.40 0.94 -7.61
N SER A 247 -15.37 0.44 -6.82
CA SER A 247 -16.09 1.27 -5.85
C SER A 247 -15.20 1.72 -4.69
N ILE A 248 -14.38 0.83 -4.14
CA ILE A 248 -13.41 1.15 -3.07
C ILE A 248 -12.39 2.18 -3.57
N GLY A 249 -11.83 1.98 -4.77
CA GLY A 249 -10.84 2.90 -5.35
C GLY A 249 -11.41 4.30 -5.57
N ILE A 250 -12.63 4.39 -6.12
CA ILE A 250 -13.32 5.67 -6.36
C ILE A 250 -13.70 6.33 -5.03
N ALA A 251 -14.24 5.57 -4.07
CA ALA A 251 -14.56 6.09 -2.75
C ALA A 251 -13.31 6.64 -2.04
N TRP A 252 -12.21 5.89 -2.04
CA TRP A 252 -10.94 6.31 -1.45
C TRP A 252 -10.41 7.60 -2.07
N ARG A 253 -10.40 7.70 -3.40
CA ARG A 253 -9.95 8.90 -4.12
C ARG A 253 -10.73 10.15 -3.67
N PHE A 254 -12.05 10.10 -3.71
CA PHE A 254 -12.88 11.27 -3.44
C PHE A 254 -13.01 11.58 -1.95
N LEU A 255 -13.00 10.57 -1.08
CA LEU A 255 -12.93 10.77 0.36
C LEU A 255 -11.60 11.43 0.77
N SER A 256 -10.48 10.97 0.21
CA SER A 256 -9.15 11.56 0.50
C SER A 256 -9.10 13.03 0.06
N ARG A 257 -9.59 13.34 -1.14
CA ARG A 257 -9.72 14.74 -1.60
C ARG A 257 -10.60 15.57 -0.68
N PHE A 258 -11.73 15.02 -0.23
CA PHE A 258 -12.62 15.72 0.70
C PHE A 258 -11.90 16.05 2.01
N LEU A 259 -11.17 15.09 2.59
CA LEU A 259 -10.40 15.30 3.82
C LEU A 259 -9.27 16.32 3.65
N GLU A 260 -8.53 16.27 2.53
CA GLU A 260 -7.51 17.26 2.19
C GLU A 260 -8.09 18.67 2.08
N LYS A 261 -9.24 18.81 1.38
CA LYS A 261 -9.92 20.10 1.26
C LYS A 261 -10.46 20.57 2.62
N ARG A 262 -11.05 19.70 3.43
CA ARG A 262 -11.57 20.03 4.77
C ARG A 262 -10.47 20.57 5.70
N GLY A 263 -9.27 19.99 5.64
CA GLY A 263 -8.10 20.48 6.39
C GLY A 263 -7.68 21.92 6.02
N ASN A 264 -8.03 22.40 4.83
CA ASN A 264 -7.78 23.77 4.39
C ASN A 264 -8.91 24.76 4.74
N PHE A 265 -10.03 24.27 5.29
CA PHE A 265 -11.17 25.08 5.75
C PHE A 265 -11.32 25.10 7.28
N SER A 266 -10.39 24.47 8.00
CA SER A 266 -10.31 24.46 9.48
C SER A 266 -9.21 25.40 9.94
#